data_AF-A0A2P5HNL5-F1
#
_entry.id   AF-A0A2P5HNL5-F1
#
_cell.length_a   1.000
_cell.length_b   1.000
_cell.length_c   1.000
_cell.angle_alpha   90.00
_cell.angle_beta   90.00
_cell.angle_gamma   90.00
#
_symmetry.space_group_name_H-M   'P 1'
#
loop_
_entity.id
_entity.type
_entity.pdbx_description
1 polymer ?
#
loop_
_entity_poly.entity_id
_entity_poly.type
_entity_poly.pdbx_seq_one_letter_code
_entity_poly.pdbx_strand_id
1 'polypeptide(L)'
;MAPYFVNSIEVTQRPITRPPWDQPKERVRLELPAGFRKTPEARPLPCDIILERDELLGLRDGARLRADVYRPKTEAKVPAIMMWSPYGKSGTGVFNLDKMPLRAGVPLSQLSGYESFEGLDPAEWIPRGYAVVNVDSRGVGDSEGDMRMWGTGEGRDGHDAVE
;
A
#
# COMPACT_ATOMS: atom_id res chain seq x y z
N MET A 1 -19.32 -8.91 13.45
CA MET A 1 -19.33 -8.71 11.99
C MET A 1 -20.80 -8.63 11.59
N ALA A 2 -21.20 -7.58 10.86
CA ALA A 2 -22.57 -7.51 10.37
C ALA A 2 -22.76 -8.56 9.26
N PRO A 3 -23.94 -9.20 9.13
CA PRO A 3 -24.19 -10.14 8.05
C PRO A 3 -23.93 -9.49 6.68
N TYR A 4 -23.24 -10.21 5.80
CA TYR A 4 -23.00 -9.78 4.43
C TYR A 4 -23.80 -10.66 3.47
N PHE A 5 -24.57 -10.05 2.57
CA PHE A 5 -25.39 -10.74 1.59
C PHE A 5 -24.97 -10.41 0.17
N VAL A 6 -24.95 -11.42 -0.70
CA VAL A 6 -24.88 -11.25 -2.15
C VAL A 6 -26.22 -11.73 -2.70
N ASN A 7 -27.03 -10.79 -3.19
CA ASN A 7 -28.45 -11.02 -3.49
C ASN A 7 -29.18 -11.56 -2.24
N SER A 8 -29.74 -12.78 -2.33
CA SER A 8 -30.43 -13.44 -1.23
C SER A 8 -29.56 -14.44 -0.46
N ILE A 9 -28.26 -14.54 -0.77
CA ILE A 9 -27.36 -15.52 -0.17
C ILE A 9 -26.53 -14.83 0.91
N GLU A 10 -26.63 -15.31 2.15
CA GLU A 10 -25.72 -14.90 3.22
C GLU A 10 -24.34 -15.48 2.97
N VAL A 11 -23.33 -14.60 2.98
CA VAL A 11 -21.93 -14.98 2.83
C VAL A 11 -21.36 -15.27 4.20
N THR A 12 -20.95 -16.52 4.44
CA THR A 12 -20.25 -16.89 5.66
C THR A 12 -18.88 -16.22 5.71
N GLN A 13 -18.61 -15.48 6.78
CA GLN A 13 -17.35 -14.78 7.00
C GLN A 13 -16.60 -15.36 8.21
N ARG A 14 -15.28 -15.22 8.21
CA ARG A 14 -14.43 -15.55 9.36
C ARG A 14 -13.45 -14.42 9.64
N PRO A 15 -13.03 -14.20 10.90
CA PRO A 15 -11.96 -13.25 11.19
C PRO A 15 -10.69 -13.61 10.41
N ILE A 16 -10.07 -12.61 9.79
CA ILE A 16 -8.73 -12.75 9.24
C ILE A 16 -7.69 -12.74 10.36
N THR A 17 -6.46 -13.18 10.08
CA THR A 17 -5.34 -13.01 10.99
C THR A 17 -5.15 -11.53 11.26
N ARG A 18 -5.24 -11.13 12.53
CA ARG A 18 -4.96 -9.75 12.93
C ARG A 18 -3.50 -9.40 12.63
N PRO A 19 -3.21 -8.14 12.31
CA PRO A 19 -1.82 -7.70 12.25
C PRO A 19 -1.08 -8.00 13.56
N PRO A 20 0.25 -8.21 13.53
CA PRO A 20 1.04 -8.57 14.70
C PRO A 20 1.28 -7.40 15.67
N TRP A 21 0.67 -6.24 15.44
CA TRP A 21 0.80 -5.05 16.27
C TRP A 21 -0.54 -4.70 16.94
N ASP A 22 -0.47 -4.17 18.17
CA ASP A 22 -1.65 -3.94 19.00
C ASP A 22 -2.41 -2.65 18.69
N GLN A 23 -1.71 -1.65 18.15
CA GLN A 23 -2.24 -0.32 17.87
C GLN A 23 -2.02 0.03 16.39
N PRO A 24 -2.95 0.77 15.76
CA PRO A 24 -2.74 1.27 14.41
C PRO A 24 -1.46 2.09 14.31
N LYS A 25 -0.72 1.94 13.21
CA LYS A 25 0.51 2.69 13.00
C LYS A 25 0.25 4.20 12.94
N GLU A 26 1.20 4.95 13.48
CA GLU A 26 1.16 6.41 13.45
C GLU A 26 1.52 6.94 12.06
N ARG A 27 0.93 8.09 11.71
CA ARG A 27 1.26 8.80 10.48
C ARG A 27 2.62 9.46 10.61
N VAL A 28 3.48 9.25 9.62
CA VAL A 28 4.84 9.81 9.61
C VAL A 28 5.17 10.37 8.24
N ARG A 29 5.70 11.59 8.22
CA ARG A 29 6.32 12.19 7.03
C ARG A 29 7.83 12.09 7.12
N LEU A 30 8.44 11.45 6.13
CA LEU A 30 9.88 11.26 6.02
C LEU A 30 10.40 11.90 4.74
N GLU A 31 11.58 12.52 4.82
CA GLU A 31 12.34 12.94 3.65
C GLU A 31 13.50 11.97 3.45
N LEU A 32 13.50 11.29 2.31
CA LEU A 32 14.48 10.29 1.92
C LEU A 32 15.39 10.91 0.86
N PRO A 33 16.63 11.31 1.20
CA PRO A 33 17.50 11.99 0.25
C PRO A 33 17.99 11.05 -0.86
N ALA A 34 18.39 11.61 -1.98
CA ALA A 34 19.08 10.88 -3.04
C ALA A 34 20.29 10.12 -2.46
N GLY A 35 20.48 8.88 -2.89
CA GLY A 35 21.51 7.97 -2.37
C GLY A 35 21.09 7.19 -1.13
N PHE A 36 19.97 7.54 -0.48
CA PHE A 36 19.45 6.77 0.66
C PHE A 36 19.16 5.31 0.25
N ARG A 37 19.45 4.38 1.17
CA ARG A 37 19.15 2.95 1.00
C ARG A 37 18.36 2.46 2.21
N LYS A 38 17.26 1.75 1.96
CA LYS A 38 16.47 1.14 3.05
C LYS A 38 17.25 0.03 3.77
N THR A 39 18.00 -0.77 3.01
CA THR A 39 18.98 -1.74 3.51
C THR A 39 20.27 -1.63 2.69
N PRO A 40 21.43 -2.12 3.16
CA PRO A 40 22.68 -2.05 2.41
C PRO A 40 22.61 -2.65 0.99
N GLU A 41 21.80 -3.70 0.80
CA GLU A 41 21.65 -4.44 -0.45
C GLU A 41 20.66 -3.80 -1.42
N ALA A 42 19.73 -2.98 -0.90
CA ALA A 42 18.69 -2.33 -1.69
C ALA A 42 19.27 -1.29 -2.65
N ARG A 43 18.60 -1.08 -3.78
CA ARG A 43 18.91 -0.02 -4.75
C ARG A 43 18.86 1.36 -4.05
N PRO A 44 19.87 2.23 -4.25
CA PRO A 44 19.82 3.59 -3.71
C PRO A 44 18.73 4.39 -4.42
N LEU A 45 18.04 5.26 -3.67
CA LEU A 45 17.08 6.18 -4.26
C LEU A 45 17.81 7.16 -5.21
N PRO A 46 17.38 7.33 -6.46
CA PRO A 46 18.10 8.15 -7.42
C PRO A 46 17.73 9.65 -7.34
N CYS A 47 16.76 10.03 -6.52
CA CYS A 47 16.35 11.41 -6.25
C CYS A 47 15.79 11.55 -4.83
N ASP A 48 15.56 12.78 -4.38
CA ASP A 48 14.89 13.05 -3.11
C ASP A 48 13.40 12.67 -3.18
N ILE A 49 12.96 11.85 -2.23
CA ILE A 49 11.59 11.34 -2.13
C ILE A 49 10.99 11.77 -0.79
N ILE A 50 9.74 12.24 -0.83
CA ILE A 50 8.91 12.37 0.37
C ILE A 50 8.09 11.09 0.51
N LEU A 51 8.13 10.49 1.70
CA LEU A 51 7.26 9.39 2.10
C LEU A 51 6.30 9.89 3.18
N GLU A 52 5.01 9.91 2.86
CA GLU A 52 3.91 10.11 3.81
C GLU A 52 3.31 8.74 4.12
N ARG A 53 3.65 8.18 5.29
CA ARG A 53 3.31 6.81 5.70
C ARG A 53 2.03 6.78 6.53
N ASP A 54 1.23 5.74 6.30
CA ASP A 54 0.00 5.44 7.04
C ASP A 54 -1.07 6.54 7.03
N GLU A 55 -1.07 7.34 5.95
CA GLU A 55 -2.08 8.37 5.69
C GLU A 55 -3.49 7.79 5.63
N LEU A 56 -4.45 8.63 5.98
CA LEU A 56 -5.86 8.25 6.06
C LEU A 56 -6.59 8.60 4.76
N LEU A 57 -7.28 7.61 4.20
CA LEU A 57 -8.18 7.76 3.07
C LEU A 57 -9.60 7.45 3.54
N GLY A 58 -10.51 8.43 3.45
CA GLY A 58 -11.90 8.27 3.87
C GLY A 58 -12.76 7.70 2.75
N LEU A 59 -13.60 6.71 3.06
CA LEU A 59 -14.55 6.13 2.12
C LEU A 59 -15.96 6.68 2.33
N ARG A 60 -16.84 6.46 1.35
CA ARG A 60 -18.24 6.94 1.34
C ARG A 60 -19.07 6.50 2.56
N ASP A 61 -18.71 5.39 3.19
CA ASP A 61 -19.39 4.81 4.35
C ASP A 61 -18.75 5.21 5.69
N GLY A 62 -17.78 6.13 5.66
CA GLY A 62 -17.07 6.63 6.84
C GLY A 62 -15.91 5.75 7.31
N ALA A 63 -15.68 4.61 6.65
CA ALA A 63 -14.50 3.79 6.92
C ALA A 63 -13.22 4.52 6.49
N ARG A 64 -12.14 4.27 7.23
CA ARG A 64 -10.82 4.84 6.94
C ARG A 64 -9.85 3.76 6.49
N LEU A 65 -9.30 3.92 5.28
CA LEU A 65 -8.21 3.12 4.76
C LEU A 65 -6.86 3.77 5.05
N ARG A 66 -5.79 2.98 4.93
CA ARG A 66 -4.41 3.39 5.16
C ARG A 66 -3.63 3.37 3.86
N ALA A 67 -2.88 4.44 3.61
CA ALA A 67 -2.06 4.59 2.42
C ALA A 67 -0.63 5.02 2.76
N ASP A 68 0.34 4.58 1.95
CA ASP A 68 1.68 5.14 1.91
C ASP A 68 1.82 5.91 0.59
N VAL A 69 2.23 7.17 0.67
CA VAL A 69 2.40 8.04 -0.50
C VAL A 69 3.89 8.34 -0.66
N TYR A 70 4.44 7.87 -1.77
CA TYR A 70 5.79 8.21 -2.23
C TYR A 70 5.67 9.26 -3.33
N ARG A 71 6.36 10.39 -3.21
CA ARG A 71 6.33 11.45 -4.22
C ARG A 71 7.66 12.20 -4.34
N PRO A 72 7.95 12.84 -5.49
CA PRO A 72 9.15 13.65 -5.62
C PRO A 72 9.11 14.81 -4.62
N LYS A 73 10.29 15.22 -4.12
CA LYS A 73 10.41 16.43 -3.31
C LYS A 73 10.26 17.67 -4.20
N THR A 74 9.02 18.06 -4.44
CA THR A 74 8.63 19.22 -5.25
C THR A 74 7.31 19.80 -4.77
N GLU A 75 7.09 21.08 -5.06
CA GLU A 75 5.81 21.79 -4.85
C GLU A 75 4.85 21.62 -6.04
N ALA A 76 5.32 21.09 -7.17
CA ALA A 76 4.49 20.87 -8.35
C ALA A 76 3.52 19.70 -8.15
N LYS A 77 2.32 19.80 -8.73
CA LYS A 77 1.41 18.66 -8.84
C LYS A 77 2.00 17.63 -9.80
N VAL A 78 1.94 16.36 -9.40
CA VAL A 78 2.43 15.22 -10.18
C VAL A 78 1.31 14.19 -10.38
N PRO A 79 1.30 13.46 -11.50
CA PRO A 79 0.40 12.32 -11.67
C PRO A 79 0.69 11.26 -10.61
N ALA A 80 -0.37 10.69 -10.03
CA ALA A 80 -0.27 9.60 -9.06
C ALA A 80 -0.64 8.27 -9.73
N ILE A 81 0.11 7.22 -9.39
CA ILE A 81 -0.24 5.84 -9.71
C ILE A 81 -0.61 5.14 -8.41
N MET A 82 -1.85 4.67 -8.34
CA MET A 82 -2.36 3.97 -7.17
C MET A 82 -2.13 2.47 -7.31
N MET A 83 -1.49 1.89 -6.30
CA MET A 83 -1.43 0.46 -6.06
C MET A 83 -2.53 0.10 -5.07
N TRP A 84 -3.41 -0.81 -5.49
CA TRP A 84 -4.55 -1.27 -4.71
C TRP A 84 -4.46 -2.79 -4.58
N SER A 85 -4.21 -3.29 -3.37
CA SER A 85 -4.16 -4.73 -3.16
C SER A 85 -4.47 -5.13 -1.71
N PRO A 86 -4.85 -6.40 -1.50
CA PRO A 86 -5.00 -6.95 -0.16
C PRO A 86 -3.68 -7.49 0.42
N TYR A 87 -2.55 -7.23 -0.25
CA TYR A 87 -1.28 -7.87 0.08
C TYR A 87 -0.44 -7.12 1.10
N GLY A 88 -0.87 -5.92 1.49
CA GLY A 88 -0.16 -5.06 2.42
C GLY A 88 0.71 -4.02 1.72
N LYS A 89 0.81 -2.85 2.33
CA LYS A 89 1.79 -1.82 1.99
C LYS A 89 3.23 -2.24 2.30
N SER A 90 4.15 -1.35 1.97
CA SER A 90 5.60 -1.56 1.97
C SER A 90 6.12 -2.04 3.34
N GLY A 91 6.47 -3.33 3.43
CA GLY A 91 7.00 -3.96 4.63
C GLY A 91 5.96 -4.43 5.65
N THR A 92 4.66 -4.28 5.39
CA THR A 92 3.58 -4.75 6.27
C THR A 92 2.85 -5.99 5.72
N GLY A 93 3.05 -6.28 4.44
CA GLY A 93 2.40 -7.37 3.74
C GLY A 93 2.81 -8.78 4.15
N VAL A 94 1.81 -9.68 4.22
CA VAL A 94 2.05 -11.13 4.38
C VAL A 94 2.64 -11.71 3.09
N PHE A 95 2.35 -11.13 1.93
CA PHE A 95 3.01 -11.46 0.67
C PHE A 95 4.08 -10.42 0.37
N ASN A 96 5.27 -10.89 0.01
CA ASN A 96 6.37 -10.09 -0.50
C ASN A 96 7.32 -11.00 -1.30
N LEU A 97 8.24 -10.40 -2.05
CA LEU A 97 9.17 -11.15 -2.90
C LEU A 97 10.07 -12.08 -2.09
N ASP A 98 10.42 -11.75 -0.85
CA ASP A 98 11.30 -12.58 0.00
C ASP A 98 10.66 -13.92 0.37
N LYS A 99 9.32 -14.00 0.29
CA LYS A 99 8.56 -15.24 0.50
C LYS A 99 8.35 -16.06 -0.76
N MET A 100 8.75 -15.54 -1.94
CA MET A 100 8.68 -16.27 -3.19
C MET A 100 9.95 -17.11 -3.41
N PRO A 101 9.85 -18.33 -3.98
CA PRO A 101 11.02 -19.10 -4.36
C PRO A 101 12.00 -18.25 -5.18
N LEU A 102 13.26 -18.19 -4.75
CA LEU A 102 14.33 -17.40 -5.38
C LEU A 102 13.98 -15.92 -5.59
N ARG A 103 13.10 -15.33 -4.76
CA ARG A 103 12.55 -13.97 -4.93
C ARG A 103 11.91 -13.71 -6.29
N ALA A 104 11.31 -14.74 -6.90
CA ALA A 104 10.83 -14.69 -8.29
C ALA A 104 11.92 -14.25 -9.30
N GLY A 105 13.20 -14.47 -8.98
CA GLY A 105 14.33 -14.07 -9.80
C GLY A 105 14.71 -12.59 -9.70
N VAL A 106 14.09 -11.81 -8.81
CA VAL A 106 14.36 -10.37 -8.66
C VAL A 106 15.45 -10.11 -7.59
N PRO A 107 16.64 -9.60 -7.97
CA PRO A 107 17.70 -9.29 -7.02
C PRO A 107 17.33 -8.11 -6.11
N LEU A 108 17.79 -8.14 -4.85
CA LEU A 108 17.65 -7.02 -3.90
C LEU A 108 18.16 -5.69 -4.47
N SER A 109 19.26 -5.74 -5.21
CA SER A 109 19.90 -4.56 -5.80
C SER A 109 19.10 -3.88 -6.91
N GLN A 110 18.00 -4.49 -7.38
CA GLN A 110 17.11 -3.89 -8.38
C GLN A 110 15.93 -3.12 -7.79
N LEU A 111 15.69 -3.24 -6.47
CA LEU A 111 14.53 -2.67 -5.79
C LEU A 111 14.96 -1.76 -4.64
N SER A 112 14.18 -0.70 -4.35
CA SER A 112 14.47 0.19 -3.22
C SER A 112 14.19 -0.43 -1.85
N GLY A 113 13.44 -1.54 -1.82
CA GLY A 113 12.88 -2.14 -0.62
C GLY A 113 11.60 -1.45 -0.15
N TYR A 114 11.11 -0.42 -0.85
CA TYR A 114 9.85 0.27 -0.57
C TYR A 114 8.70 -0.16 -1.48
N GLU A 115 8.89 -1.12 -2.37
CA GLU A 115 7.84 -1.77 -3.14
C GLU A 115 6.89 -2.59 -2.23
N SER A 116 5.60 -2.63 -2.56
CA SER A 116 4.70 -3.70 -2.12
C SER A 116 4.76 -4.89 -3.08
N PHE A 117 4.21 -6.03 -2.67
CA PHE A 117 4.00 -7.15 -3.58
C PHE A 117 3.08 -6.75 -4.72
N GLU A 118 3.49 -7.03 -5.97
CA GLU A 118 2.84 -6.55 -7.21
C GLU A 118 2.75 -5.01 -7.33
N GLY A 119 3.43 -4.29 -6.43
CA GLY A 119 3.53 -2.84 -6.39
C GLY A 119 4.61 -2.28 -7.30
N LEU A 120 4.55 -0.98 -7.56
CA LEU A 120 5.63 -0.25 -8.22
C LEU A 120 6.74 0.11 -7.22
N ASP A 121 7.99 0.07 -7.69
CA ASP A 121 9.15 0.49 -6.89
C ASP A 121 9.31 2.02 -6.92
N PRO A 122 9.32 2.71 -5.76
CA PRO A 122 9.54 4.15 -5.71
C PRO A 122 10.87 4.61 -6.34
N ALA A 123 11.95 3.80 -6.26
CA ALA A 123 13.21 4.18 -6.90
C ALA A 123 13.14 4.19 -8.44
N GLU A 124 12.13 3.57 -9.03
CA GLU A 124 11.94 3.51 -10.48
C GLU A 124 10.96 4.57 -10.99
N TRP A 125 9.87 4.82 -10.26
CA TRP A 125 8.76 5.65 -10.74
C TRP A 125 8.78 7.11 -10.28
N ILE A 126 9.25 7.36 -9.06
CA ILE A 126 9.33 8.74 -8.54
C ILE A 126 10.28 9.63 -9.37
N PRO A 127 11.44 9.16 -9.85
CA PRO A 127 12.34 9.97 -10.69
C PRO A 127 11.77 10.30 -12.06
N ARG A 128 10.73 9.57 -12.49
CA ARG A 128 10.00 9.81 -13.74
C ARG A 128 8.92 10.88 -13.56
N GLY A 129 8.81 11.47 -12.38
CA GLY A 129 7.85 12.53 -12.07
C GLY A 129 6.46 12.04 -11.68
N TYR A 130 6.33 10.78 -11.24
CA TYR A 130 5.08 10.23 -10.71
C TYR A 130 5.10 10.18 -9.19
N ALA A 131 3.93 10.23 -8.55
CA ALA A 131 3.74 9.72 -7.20
C ALA A 131 3.28 8.26 -7.26
N VAL A 132 3.64 7.47 -6.25
CA VAL A 132 3.13 6.11 -6.04
C VAL A 132 2.34 6.10 -4.74
N VAL A 133 1.05 5.74 -4.82
CA VAL A 133 0.14 5.65 -3.66
C VAL A 133 -0.15 4.19 -3.42
N ASN A 134 0.32 3.64 -2.32
CA ASN A 134 0.12 2.23 -1.98
C ASN A 134 -0.97 2.13 -0.92
N VAL A 135 -2.10 1.52 -1.23
CA VAL A 135 -3.28 1.48 -0.35
C VAL A 135 -3.47 0.07 0.20
N ASP A 136 -3.55 -0.05 1.52
CA ASP A 136 -4.11 -1.25 2.15
C ASP A 136 -5.63 -1.22 1.92
N SER A 137 -6.14 -2.14 1.10
CA SER A 137 -7.58 -2.21 0.82
C SER A 137 -8.40 -2.48 2.09
N ARG A 138 -9.73 -2.35 1.99
CA ARG A 138 -10.65 -2.49 3.14
C ARG A 138 -10.36 -3.76 3.95
N GLY A 139 -10.27 -3.61 5.27
CA GLY A 139 -10.02 -4.71 6.21
C GLY A 139 -8.60 -5.30 6.16
N VAL A 140 -7.65 -4.65 5.49
CA VAL A 140 -6.25 -5.08 5.38
C VAL A 140 -5.37 -4.22 6.27
N GLY A 141 -4.47 -4.83 7.04
CA GLY A 141 -3.59 -4.10 7.93
C GLY A 141 -4.37 -3.27 8.95
N ASP A 142 -4.14 -1.96 8.93
CA ASP A 142 -4.80 -0.96 9.79
C ASP A 142 -5.99 -0.26 9.12
N SER A 143 -6.37 -0.70 7.91
CA SER A 143 -7.58 -0.24 7.21
C SER A 143 -8.84 -0.85 7.83
N GLU A 144 -9.85 -0.02 8.02
CA GLU A 144 -11.09 -0.40 8.67
C GLU A 144 -11.98 -1.29 7.79
N GLY A 145 -12.98 -1.92 8.42
CA GLY A 145 -13.99 -2.73 7.74
C GLY A 145 -13.59 -4.19 7.53
N ASP A 146 -14.39 -4.88 6.72
CA ASP A 146 -14.18 -6.30 6.41
C ASP A 146 -13.62 -6.46 4.99
N MET A 147 -12.60 -7.30 4.85
CA MET A 147 -11.99 -7.60 3.56
C MET A 147 -12.96 -8.37 2.65
N ARG A 148 -13.21 -7.82 1.46
CA ARG A 148 -14.08 -8.38 0.42
C ARG A 148 -13.35 -8.30 -0.92
N MET A 149 -12.39 -9.22 -1.09
CA MET A 149 -11.59 -9.28 -2.31
C MET A 149 -12.50 -9.58 -3.50
N TRP A 150 -12.37 -8.74 -4.53
CA TRP A 150 -13.09 -8.77 -5.79
C TRP A 150 -14.60 -8.47 -5.68
N GLY A 151 -15.09 -7.73 -6.67
CA GLY A 151 -16.51 -7.43 -6.85
C GLY A 151 -16.88 -5.96 -6.61
N THR A 152 -18.18 -5.69 -6.60
CA THR A 152 -18.74 -4.33 -6.64
C THR A 152 -18.35 -3.47 -5.44
N GLY A 153 -18.19 -4.07 -4.26
CA GLY A 153 -17.77 -3.34 -3.06
C GLY A 153 -16.36 -2.79 -3.20
N GLU A 154 -15.40 -3.64 -3.58
CA GLU A 154 -14.02 -3.23 -3.79
C GLU A 154 -13.89 -2.22 -4.94
N GLY A 155 -14.64 -2.39 -6.04
CA GLY A 155 -14.65 -1.40 -7.12
C GLY A 155 -15.17 -0.02 -6.69
N ARG A 156 -16.12 0.02 -5.74
CA ARG A 156 -16.60 1.28 -5.14
C ARG A 156 -15.58 1.88 -4.19
N ASP A 157 -14.92 1.07 -3.37
CA ASP A 157 -13.85 1.56 -2.49
C ASP A 157 -12.69 2.12 -3.32
N GLY A 158 -12.33 1.46 -4.43
CA GLY A 158 -11.32 1.95 -5.37
C GLY A 158 -11.72 3.26 -6.06
N HIS A 159 -13.00 3.43 -6.43
CA HIS A 159 -13.50 4.72 -6.92
C HIS A 159 -13.35 5.82 -5.87
N ASP A 160 -13.76 5.58 -4.62
CA ASP A 160 -13.63 6.57 -3.54
C ASP A 160 -12.19 6.92 -3.24
N ALA A 161 -11.25 6.00 -3.49
CA ALA A 161 -9.85 6.25 -3.29
C ALA A 161 -9.22 7.14 -4.37
N VAL A 162 -9.77 7.12 -5.58
CA VAL A 162 -9.29 7.94 -6.70
C VAL A 162 -9.81 9.38 -6.62
N GLU A 163 -11.04 9.58 -6.14
CA GLU A 163 -11.72 10.90 -6.03
C GLU A 163 -11.40 11.66 -4.74
#